data_AF-D2H4N1-F1
#
_entry.id   AF-D2H4N1-F1
#
_cell.length_a   1.000
_cell.length_b   1.000
_cell.length_c   1.000
_cell.angle_alpha   90.00
_cell.angle_beta   90.00
_cell.angle_gamma   90.00
#
_symmetry.space_group_name_H-M   'P 1'
#
loop_
_entity.id
_entity.type
_entity.pdbx_description
1 polymer ?
#
loop_
_entity_poly.entity_id
_entity_poly.type
_entity_poly.pdbx_seq_one_letter_code
_entity_poly.pdbx_strand_id
1 'polypeptide(L)' 'QLVAGIKYYLTVEMGSTACRKNMATGDRVDITTCPLATGVQEEKLRCDFEILVVPWENSSQLLKHNCV' A
#
# COMPACT_ATOMS: atom_id res chain seq x y z
N GLN A 1 8.32 -7.80 -14.34
CA GLN A 1 8.81 -9.13 -14.75
C GLN A 1 7.63 -10.01 -15.12
N LEU A 2 7.67 -10.68 -16.28
CA LEU A 2 6.62 -11.62 -16.68
C LEU A 2 6.84 -12.99 -16.02
N VAL A 3 5.77 -13.58 -15.48
CA VAL A 3 5.74 -14.88 -14.77
C VAL A 3 4.41 -15.58 -15.07
N ALA A 4 3.93 -16.49 -14.20
CA ALA A 4 2.51 -16.88 -14.16
C ALA A 4 1.66 -15.71 -13.62
N GLY A 5 1.60 -14.63 -14.40
CA GLY A 5 1.12 -13.31 -14.01
C GLY A 5 2.18 -12.23 -14.33
N ILE A 6 2.07 -11.10 -13.66
CA ILE A 6 2.99 -9.97 -13.79
C ILE A 6 3.51 -9.62 -12.40
N LYS A 7 4.84 -9.68 -12.24
CA LYS A 7 5.50 -9.26 -11.00
C LYS A 7 6.02 -7.83 -11.15
N TYR A 8 5.47 -6.91 -10.37
CA TYR A 8 5.88 -5.52 -10.28
C TYR A 8 6.92 -5.34 -9.17
N TYR A 9 7.88 -4.47 -9.43
CA TYR A 9 8.85 -3.97 -8.47
C TYR A 9 8.65 -2.46 -8.42
N LEU A 10 8.12 -1.96 -7.30
CA LEU A 10 7.73 -0.57 -7.15
C LEU A 10 8.54 0.06 -6.03
N THR A 11 9.02 1.27 -6.27
CA THR A 11 9.54 2.14 -5.20
C THR A 11 8.63 3.35 -5.11
N VAL A 12 8.02 3.56 -3.94
CA VAL A 12 7.03 4.62 -3.72
C VAL A 12 7.31 5.39 -2.43
N GLU A 13 6.87 6.64 -2.38
CA GLU A 13 6.84 7.42 -1.15
C GLU A 13 5.43 7.33 -0.55
N MET A 14 5.37 7.06 0.76
CA MET A 14 4.14 6.96 1.53
C MET A 14 4.15 7.95 2.68
N GLY A 15 2.99 8.49 3.04
CA GLY A 15 2.82 9.38 4.18
C GLY A 15 1.82 8.83 5.18
N SER A 16 2.06 9.06 6.47
CA SER A 16 1.08 8.76 7.53
C SER A 16 -0.19 9.58 7.33
N THR A 17 -1.33 9.03 7.76
CA THR A 17 -2.64 9.69 7.67
C THR A 17 -3.27 9.86 9.05
N ALA A 18 -4.21 10.78 9.19
CA ALA A 18 -4.98 10.93 10.42
C ALA A 18 -6.01 9.80 10.64
N CYS A 19 -6.24 8.95 9.63
CA CYS A 19 -7.18 7.84 9.69
C CYS A 19 -6.69 6.73 10.63
N ARG A 20 -7.59 6.27 11.50
CA ARG A 20 -7.35 5.12 12.38
C ARG A 20 -7.99 3.87 11.80
N LYS A 21 -7.34 2.71 11.98
CA LYS A 21 -7.97 1.41 11.76
C LYS A 21 -9.05 1.21 12.83
N ASN A 22 -10.28 0.93 12.43
CA ASN A 22 -11.36 0.60 13.37
C ASN A 22 -12.29 -0.46 12.77
N MET A 23 -13.14 -1.07 13.61
CA MET A 23 -14.09 -2.09 13.15
C MET A 23 -15.05 -1.61 12.07
N ALA A 24 -15.35 -0.30 12.02
CA ALA A 24 -16.27 0.28 11.05
C ALA A 24 -15.65 0.39 9.65
N THR A 25 -14.33 0.59 9.54
CA THR A 25 -13.63 0.65 8.25
C THR A 25 -13.25 -0.72 7.70
N GLY A 26 -13.15 -1.74 8.57
CA GLY A 26 -12.85 -3.12 8.19
C GLY A 26 -11.63 -3.22 7.26
N ASP A 27 -11.68 -4.13 6.29
CA ASP A 27 -10.61 -4.30 5.27
C ASP A 27 -10.74 -3.31 4.10
N ARG A 28 -11.67 -2.36 4.15
CA ARG A 28 -12.03 -1.47 3.04
C ARG A 28 -12.01 0.01 3.43
N VAL A 29 -10.82 0.50 3.76
CA VAL A 29 -10.58 1.94 3.94
C VAL A 29 -10.49 2.62 2.57
N ASP A 30 -11.34 3.62 2.33
CA ASP A 30 -11.15 4.54 1.20
C ASP A 30 -10.09 5.59 1.56
N ILE A 31 -8.84 5.31 1.17
CA ILE A 31 -7.67 6.16 1.47
C ILE A 31 -7.80 7.56 0.84
N THR A 32 -8.62 7.74 -0.19
CA THR A 32 -8.82 9.07 -0.81
C THR A 32 -9.50 10.07 0.14
N THR A 33 -10.20 9.56 1.16
CA THR A 33 -10.84 10.35 2.21
C THR A 33 -9.93 10.60 3.43
N CYS A 34 -8.70 10.05 3.41
CA CYS A 34 -7.74 10.12 4.51
C CYS A 34 -6.67 11.18 4.24
N PRO A 35 -6.77 12.39 4.83
CA PRO A 35 -5.73 13.40 4.68
C PRO A 35 -4.43 12.93 5.34
N LEU A 36 -3.31 13.39 4.80
CA LEU A 36 -1.99 13.20 5.42
C LEU A 36 -1.97 13.81 6.83
N ALA A 37 -1.29 13.12 7.75
CA ALA A 37 -1.10 13.61 9.09
C ALA A 37 -0.16 14.82 9.09
N THR A 38 -0.31 15.69 10.09
CA THR A 38 0.49 16.90 10.26
C THR A 38 1.06 16.99 11.67
N GLY A 39 2.13 17.76 11.84
CA GLY A 39 2.75 18.00 13.13
C GLY A 39 3.45 16.74 13.66
N VAL A 40 3.22 16.40 14.93
CA VAL A 40 3.93 15.30 15.61
C VAL A 40 3.64 13.91 15.01
N GLN A 41 2.55 13.78 14.26
CA GLN A 41 2.13 12.52 13.63
C GLN A 41 2.54 12.43 12.16
N GLU A 42 3.14 13.48 11.58
CA GLU A 42 3.65 13.45 10.21
C GLU A 42 4.86 12.52 10.11
N GLU A 43 4.76 11.54 9.22
CA GLU A 43 5.79 10.55 8.94
C GLU A 43 5.79 10.25 7.43
N LYS A 44 6.99 10.08 6.86
CA LYS A 44 7.18 9.71 5.46
C LYS A 44 8.06 8.48 5.38
N LEU A 45 7.66 7.53 4.55
CA LEU A 45 8.39 6.29 4.31
C LEU A 45 8.69 6.15 2.83
N ARG A 46 9.89 5.67 2.52
CA ARG A 46 10.21 5.19 1.18
C ARG A 46 10.10 3.67 1.19
N CYS A 47 9.19 3.14 0.40
CA CYS A 47 8.89 1.71 0.38
C CYS A 47 9.24 1.07 -0.97
N ASP A 48 9.92 -0.07 -0.89
CA ASP A 48 10.13 -0.99 -2.00
C ASP A 48 9.17 -2.17 -1.86
N PHE A 49 8.38 -2.42 -2.91
CA PHE A 49 7.38 -3.48 -2.97
C PHE A 49 7.66 -4.45 -4.12
N GLU A 50 7.46 -5.74 -3.85
CA GLU A 50 7.31 -6.77 -4.86
C GLU A 50 5.84 -7.25 -4.87
N ILE A 51 5.12 -6.99 -5.97
CA ILE A 51 3.68 -7.32 -6.08
C ILE A 51 3.48 -8.28 -7.25
N LEU A 52 2.81 -9.41 -7.00
CA LEU A 52 2.31 -10.28 -8.07
C LEU A 52 0.88 -9.89 -8.41
N VAL A 53 0.61 -9.67 -9.69
CA VAL A 53 -0.73 -9.47 -10.24
C VAL A 53 -1.01 -10.61 -11.20
N VAL A 54 -2.16 -11.26 -11.07
CA VAL A 54 -2.62 -12.32 -11.99
C VAL A 54 -3.90 -11.81 -12.67
N PRO A 55 -3.80 -11.14 -13.84
CA PRO A 55 -4.94 -10.39 -14.39
C PRO A 55 -6.16 -11.25 -14.69
N TRP A 56 -5.97 -12.47 -15.18
CA TRP A 56 -7.06 -13.40 -15.51
C TRP A 56 -7.76 -14.00 -14.28
N GLU A 57 -7.18 -13.87 -13.09
CA GLU A 57 -7.80 -14.24 -11.81
C GLU A 57 -8.34 -13.03 -11.05
N ASN A 58 -8.15 -11.81 -11.58
CA ASN A 58 -8.46 -10.54 -10.91
C ASN A 58 -7.87 -10.46 -9.48
N SER A 59 -6.64 -10.96 -9.32
CA SER A 59 -5.97 -11.08 -8.01
C SER A 59 -4.66 -10.31 -7.97
N SER A 60 -4.31 -9.82 -6.78
CA SER A 60 -3.01 -9.22 -6.49
C SER A 60 -2.51 -9.68 -5.12
N GLN A 61 -1.20 -9.84 -5.00
CA GLN A 61 -0.56 -10.30 -3.79
C GLN A 61 0.73 -9.52 -3.54
N LEU A 62 0.86 -8.95 -2.34
CA LEU A 62 2.11 -8.40 -1.86
C LEU A 62 3.06 -9.54 -1.46
N LEU A 63 4.17 -9.68 -2.17
CA LEU A 63 5.16 -10.74 -1.94
C LEU A 63 6.25 -10.29 -0.97
N LYS A 64 6.74 -9.06 -1.12
CA LYS A 64 7.71 -8.44 -0.21
C LYS A 64 7.44 -6.96 -0.05
N HIS A 65 7.80 -6.44 1.12
CA HIS A 65 7.85 -5.02 1.40
C HIS A 65 9.09 -4.69 2.23
N ASN A 66 9.70 -3.54 1.95
CA ASN A 66 10.75 -2.96 2.77
C ASN A 66 10.54 -1.44 2.79
N CYS A 67 10.35 -0.86 3.97
CA CYS A 67 10.12 0.58 4.14
C CYS A 67 11.15 1.14 5.12
N VAL A 68 11.70 2.31 4.80
CA VAL A 68 12.63 3.08 5.64
C VAL A 68 12.16 4.50 5.84
#